data_AF-G7EPX1-F1
#
_entry.id   AF-G7EPX1-F1
#
_cell.length_a   1.000
_cell.length_b   1.000
_cell.length_c   1.000
_cell.angle_alpha   90.00
_cell.angle_beta   90.00
_cell.angle_gamma   90.00
#
_symmetry.space_group_name_H-M   'P 1'
#
loop_
_entity.id
_entity.type
_entity.pdbx_description
1 polymer ?
#
loop_
_entity_poly.entity_id
_entity_poly.type
_entity_poly.pdbx_seq_one_letter_code
_entity_poly.pdbx_strand_id
1 'polypeptide(L)'
;MRYTFNFICCLLFQTISFNAFAVALNQNDSLQLKSAMWRQVDLAKPTQGEQLVNAYHNVSTPVTSLYSAHGSAIAKISLTTVSAGRWYIIPQINYLDSGVAFYQDTSGIRKVADFSQDSASPSAIVMHSQAFELQLEANSHGVLWLYINAKHFAKPVSINVIPQSEFVKLQFYINSLSLVSITIMLTLACMALIMFFKTQHRVALFCAGYIGLHGIGWAFAAGIVALLFNYHAINTHYFGMYIFAFAIACASSFAYYLFNFDQHTRTGISRFLKYFSITALACGFLNLFLPFHWVFYLAHFLAAIWVYLSLKLGFTMLGMKDFRAKYFLTGNLVYSLSLVIFILSHLNLIEISSPELWVLIALAIDCICILLSLSEWLKIKQNNFIKALELSRIDPLTKVGNRLQLQEILDNLDNFYLIVFIDCDNIKSVNDHLGHAHGDKLLIEVTRLIQNALADIGEVCRTGGDEFICVCNVQSAQQLAQLTLSINESLNYIHQQVQKHWPLSGVSYGLASSEECNDYKVCLTLADQRMYTLKHQRKNKRQVQSQHA
;
A
#
# COMPACT_ATOMS: atom_id res chain seq x y z
N MET A 1 -4.30 61.12 56.53
CA MET A 1 -4.70 62.53 56.76
C MET A 1 -5.57 62.96 55.59
N ARG A 2 -6.83 63.36 55.87
CA ARG A 2 -7.69 64.33 55.14
C ARG A 2 -7.92 64.07 53.61
N TYR A 3 -9.13 63.95 53.04
CA TYR A 3 -10.41 64.61 53.33
C TYR A 3 -11.63 63.78 52.84
N THR A 4 -12.68 63.88 53.64
CA THR A 4 -14.12 63.74 53.43
C THR A 4 -14.71 64.22 52.08
N PHE A 5 -15.69 63.51 51.52
CA PHE A 5 -17.08 64.01 51.38
C PHE A 5 -18.10 62.91 51.02
N ASN A 6 -19.19 62.83 51.79
CA ASN A 6 -20.39 62.00 51.63
C ASN A 6 -21.47 62.78 50.86
N PHE A 7 -22.35 62.09 50.10
CA PHE A 7 -23.81 62.31 49.94
C PHE A 7 -24.30 61.39 48.79
N ILE A 8 -24.90 60.21 48.99
CA ILE A 8 -26.29 59.84 49.37
C ILE A 8 -27.38 60.16 48.32
N CYS A 9 -28.14 59.09 47.98
CA CYS A 9 -29.46 59.00 47.31
C CYS A 9 -29.47 59.17 45.77
N CYS A 10 -30.09 58.33 44.95
CA CYS A 10 -31.28 57.49 45.12
C CYS A 10 -31.23 56.21 44.26
N LEU A 11 -31.88 55.17 44.78
CA LEU A 11 -32.50 54.06 44.03
C LEU A 11 -33.13 54.52 42.71
N LEU A 12 -33.02 53.71 41.65
CA LEU A 12 -34.13 53.33 40.75
C LEU A 12 -33.64 52.29 39.73
N PHE A 13 -34.30 51.13 39.75
CA PHE A 13 -34.36 50.08 38.72
C PHE A 13 -33.09 49.33 38.32
N GLN A 14 -32.91 48.18 38.99
CA GLN A 14 -32.62 46.92 38.30
C GLN A 14 -33.61 46.74 37.14
N THR A 15 -33.10 46.73 35.92
CA THR A 15 -33.46 45.86 34.78
C THR A 15 -32.77 46.46 33.55
N ILE A 16 -32.03 45.64 32.81
CA ILE A 16 -31.88 45.62 31.33
C ILE A 16 -30.56 44.88 31.02
N SER A 17 -30.74 43.56 30.86
CA SER A 17 -30.17 42.69 29.83
C SER A 17 -28.75 42.98 29.31
N PHE A 18 -27.82 42.09 29.67
CA PHE A 18 -26.67 41.78 28.82
C PHE A 18 -27.18 41.18 27.49
N ASN A 19 -27.22 42.01 26.44
CA ASN A 19 -27.40 41.57 25.06
C ASN A 19 -26.22 40.67 24.67
N ALA A 20 -26.45 39.36 24.59
CA ALA A 20 -25.68 38.52 23.69
C ALA A 20 -25.99 39.01 22.26
N PHE A 21 -24.95 39.44 21.53
CA PHE A 21 -25.07 39.90 20.14
C PHE A 21 -25.95 38.92 19.35
N ALA A 22 -27.11 39.39 18.90
CA ALA A 22 -28.00 38.59 18.09
C ALA A 22 -27.39 38.47 16.69
N VAL A 23 -27.19 37.24 16.25
CA VAL A 23 -26.56 36.92 14.97
C VAL A 23 -27.57 37.18 13.86
N ALA A 24 -27.29 38.18 13.01
CA ALA A 24 -28.08 38.47 11.83
C ALA A 24 -27.72 37.50 10.69
N LEU A 25 -28.70 36.72 10.26
CA LEU A 25 -28.62 35.80 9.13
C LEU A 25 -29.19 36.45 7.88
N ASN A 26 -28.39 36.47 6.83
CA ASN A 26 -28.78 36.84 5.48
C ASN A 26 -28.57 35.66 4.54
N GLN A 27 -29.24 35.63 3.38
CA GLN A 27 -29.13 34.51 2.43
C GLN A 27 -27.74 34.37 1.78
N ASN A 28 -26.88 35.37 1.91
CA ASN A 28 -25.56 35.43 1.26
C ASN A 28 -24.38 35.24 2.21
N ASP A 29 -24.60 35.22 3.53
CA ASP A 29 -23.51 35.24 4.51
C ASP A 29 -23.38 33.89 5.21
N SER A 30 -22.19 33.29 5.15
CA SER A 30 -21.79 32.18 6.01
C SER A 30 -21.19 32.71 7.30
N LEU A 31 -21.55 32.10 8.42
CA LEU A 31 -21.09 32.52 9.73
C LEU A 31 -20.44 31.36 10.48
N GLN A 32 -19.30 31.64 11.10
CA GLN A 32 -18.62 30.71 12.00
C GLN A 32 -18.57 31.29 13.42
N LEU A 33 -19.12 30.56 14.39
CA LEU A 33 -19.16 30.93 15.80
C LEU A 33 -18.06 30.15 16.55
N LYS A 34 -16.94 30.84 16.87
CA LYS A 34 -15.68 30.21 17.35
C LYS A 34 -15.50 30.15 18.87
N SER A 35 -15.99 31.11 19.66
CA SER A 35 -15.66 31.18 21.09
C SER A 35 -16.78 31.79 21.95
N ALA A 36 -16.98 31.21 23.14
CA ALA A 36 -17.88 31.61 24.24
C ALA A 36 -19.31 31.02 24.30
N MET A 37 -19.74 30.14 23.38
CA MET A 37 -21.14 29.70 23.39
C MET A 37 -21.44 28.45 24.24
N TRP A 38 -20.42 27.72 24.72
CA TRP A 38 -20.65 26.43 25.39
C TRP A 38 -20.68 26.54 26.92
N ARG A 39 -21.62 25.83 27.55
CA ARG A 39 -21.62 25.50 28.98
C ARG A 39 -21.62 23.99 29.12
N GLN A 40 -20.63 23.43 29.81
CA GLN A 40 -20.68 22.01 30.18
C GLN A 40 -21.76 21.79 31.21
N VAL A 41 -22.54 20.73 31.03
CA VAL A 41 -23.63 20.35 31.92
C VAL A 41 -23.55 18.86 32.19
N ASP A 42 -24.18 18.42 33.26
CA ASP A 42 -24.45 16.99 33.49
C ASP A 42 -25.94 16.75 33.24
N LEU A 43 -26.27 16.45 31.99
CA LEU A 43 -27.64 16.30 31.53
C LEU A 43 -27.70 15.14 30.54
N ALA A 44 -28.59 14.17 30.76
CA ALA A 44 -28.88 13.13 29.78
C ALA A 44 -29.58 13.73 28.53
N LYS A 45 -29.59 13.01 27.40
CA LYS A 45 -30.19 13.49 26.14
C LYS A 45 -31.60 14.09 26.37
N PRO A 46 -31.80 15.41 26.20
CA PRO A 46 -33.05 16.06 26.57
C PRO A 46 -34.17 15.72 25.57
N THR A 47 -35.37 15.48 26.09
CA THR A 47 -36.58 15.24 25.29
C THR A 47 -37.42 16.49 25.13
N GLN A 48 -37.34 17.42 26.09
CA GLN A 48 -38.07 18.69 26.11
C GLN A 48 -37.11 19.87 26.22
N GLY A 49 -37.45 20.98 25.57
CA GLY A 49 -36.58 22.16 25.54
C GLY A 49 -36.38 22.81 26.91
N GLU A 50 -37.37 22.72 27.80
CA GLU A 50 -37.30 23.29 29.15
C GLU A 50 -36.19 22.67 30.00
N GLN A 51 -35.93 21.37 29.82
CA GLN A 51 -34.83 20.66 30.49
C GLN A 51 -33.47 21.31 30.15
N LEU A 52 -33.29 21.66 28.87
CA LEU A 52 -32.08 22.27 28.34
C LEU A 52 -31.92 23.70 28.88
N VAL A 53 -32.98 24.49 28.87
CA VAL A 53 -32.99 25.87 29.40
C VAL A 53 -32.65 25.87 30.89
N ASN A 54 -33.30 25.00 31.69
CA ASN A 54 -33.05 24.90 33.11
C ASN A 54 -31.60 24.49 33.42
N ALA A 55 -31.07 23.47 32.73
CA ALA A 55 -29.69 23.04 32.89
C ALA A 55 -28.67 24.15 32.52
N TYR A 56 -28.96 24.92 31.47
CA TYR A 56 -28.10 26.03 31.06
C TYR A 56 -28.02 27.16 32.10
N HIS A 57 -29.15 27.46 32.77
CA HIS A 57 -29.20 28.50 33.80
C HIS A 57 -28.56 28.07 35.13
N ASN A 58 -28.58 26.76 35.44
CA ASN A 58 -27.97 26.22 36.66
C ASN A 58 -26.44 26.23 36.64
N VAL A 59 -25.81 26.36 35.46
CA VAL A 59 -24.35 26.44 35.32
C VAL A 59 -23.96 27.88 34.99
N SER A 60 -23.17 28.53 35.84
CA SER A 60 -22.85 29.95 35.70
C SER A 60 -21.69 30.25 34.74
N THR A 61 -20.72 29.34 34.59
CA THR A 61 -19.46 29.62 33.88
C THR A 61 -19.45 29.04 32.46
N PRO A 62 -19.41 29.89 31.40
CA PRO A 62 -19.14 29.44 30.04
C PRO A 62 -17.71 28.91 29.91
N VAL A 63 -17.50 27.92 29.05
CA VAL A 63 -16.18 27.37 28.76
C VAL A 63 -15.66 27.98 27.46
N THR A 64 -14.38 28.35 27.44
CA THR A 64 -13.72 28.99 26.29
C THR A 64 -13.55 28.03 25.11
N SER A 65 -13.37 26.73 25.38
CA SER A 65 -13.27 25.66 24.39
C SER A 65 -13.66 24.31 25.00
N LEU A 66 -14.35 23.48 24.25
CA LEU A 66 -14.62 22.08 24.62
C LEU A 66 -13.45 21.15 24.26
N TYR A 67 -12.32 21.65 23.79
CA TYR A 67 -11.18 20.82 23.42
C TYR A 67 -10.72 19.93 24.58
N SER A 68 -10.57 18.63 24.30
CA SER A 68 -10.25 17.57 25.29
C SER A 68 -11.30 17.34 26.39
N ALA A 69 -12.40 18.09 26.40
CA ALA A 69 -13.51 17.85 27.29
C ALA A 69 -14.27 16.56 26.90
N HIS A 70 -15.12 16.10 27.81
CA HIS A 70 -15.99 14.94 27.61
C HIS A 70 -17.36 15.21 28.27
N GLY A 71 -18.37 14.46 27.86
CA GLY A 71 -19.73 14.57 28.37
C GLY A 71 -20.56 15.64 27.64
N SER A 72 -21.61 16.12 28.32
CA SER A 72 -22.60 17.00 27.73
C SER A 72 -22.24 18.48 27.79
N ALA A 73 -22.61 19.21 26.74
CA ALA A 73 -22.49 20.66 26.68
C ALA A 73 -23.70 21.28 25.97
N ILE A 74 -24.04 22.50 26.38
CA ILE A 74 -25.15 23.28 25.81
C ILE A 74 -24.61 24.57 25.22
N ALA A 75 -25.08 24.93 24.03
CA ALA A 75 -24.93 26.25 23.45
C ALA A 75 -26.26 26.99 23.31
N LYS A 76 -26.19 28.31 23.54
CA LYS A 76 -27.29 29.25 23.34
C LYS A 76 -26.89 30.26 22.29
N ILE A 77 -27.64 30.33 21.19
CA ILE A 77 -27.34 31.18 20.04
C ILE A 77 -28.57 32.04 19.73
N SER A 78 -28.46 33.35 19.89
CA SER A 78 -29.53 34.28 19.48
C SER A 78 -29.43 34.51 17.98
N LEU A 79 -30.49 34.20 17.23
CA LEU A 79 -30.57 34.34 15.79
C LEU A 79 -31.62 35.40 15.40
N THR A 80 -31.29 36.22 14.41
CA THR A 80 -32.22 37.16 13.76
C THR A 80 -32.13 36.97 12.26
N THR A 81 -33.27 37.02 11.56
CA THR A 81 -33.30 36.81 10.11
C THR A 81 -33.79 38.05 9.39
N VAL A 82 -33.11 38.44 8.31
CA VAL A 82 -33.54 39.58 7.46
C VAL A 82 -34.49 39.12 6.35
N SER A 83 -34.30 37.91 5.85
CA SER A 83 -35.12 37.28 4.81
C SER A 83 -35.54 35.88 5.27
N ALA A 84 -36.65 35.35 4.74
CA ALA A 84 -37.02 33.96 4.97
C ALA A 84 -36.06 33.04 4.22
N GLY A 85 -35.74 31.88 4.78
CA GLY A 85 -34.75 31.00 4.15
C GLY A 85 -34.57 29.65 4.83
N ARG A 86 -33.67 28.86 4.26
CA ARG A 86 -33.20 27.58 4.80
C ARG A 86 -31.71 27.69 5.06
N TRP A 87 -31.34 27.49 6.32
CA TRP A 87 -29.95 27.45 6.76
C TRP A 87 -29.61 26.06 7.26
N TYR A 88 -28.36 25.66 7.06
CA TYR A 88 -27.82 24.43 7.63
C TYR A 88 -26.88 24.80 8.77
N ILE A 89 -27.13 24.20 9.92
CA ILE A 89 -26.30 24.33 11.11
C ILE A 89 -25.35 23.14 11.13
N ILE A 90 -24.05 23.41 11.18
CA ILE A 90 -22.99 22.40 11.16
C ILE A 90 -22.13 22.57 12.42
N PRO A 91 -22.43 21.83 13.50
CA PRO A 91 -21.52 21.68 14.62
C PRO A 91 -20.26 20.95 14.13
N GLN A 92 -19.10 21.59 14.21
CA GLN A 92 -17.82 21.03 13.77
C GLN A 92 -17.31 19.99 14.78
N ILE A 93 -17.91 18.80 14.76
CA ILE A 93 -17.66 17.70 15.69
C ILE A 93 -17.64 16.39 14.89
N ASN A 94 -16.51 15.69 14.94
CA ASN A 94 -16.36 14.42 14.21
C ASN A 94 -16.98 13.25 15.00
N TYR A 95 -16.87 13.30 16.33
CA TYR A 95 -17.35 12.28 17.25
C TYR A 95 -18.45 12.84 18.14
N LEU A 96 -19.69 12.45 17.89
CA LEU A 96 -20.87 12.94 18.60
C LEU A 96 -21.78 11.77 18.94
N ASP A 97 -21.89 11.39 20.21
CA ASP A 97 -22.84 10.36 20.63
C ASP A 97 -24.27 10.87 20.41
N SER A 98 -24.63 11.95 21.09
CA SER A 98 -25.97 12.53 21.04
C SER A 98 -25.94 14.03 20.72
N GLY A 99 -26.81 14.47 19.82
CA GLY A 99 -26.97 15.86 19.41
C GLY A 99 -28.43 16.23 19.21
N VAL A 100 -28.91 17.26 19.90
CA VAL A 100 -30.30 17.72 19.79
C VAL A 100 -30.35 19.24 19.70
N ALA A 101 -31.20 19.74 18.81
CA ALA A 101 -31.44 21.16 18.64
C ALA A 101 -32.89 21.52 18.98
N PHE A 102 -33.07 22.61 19.74
CA PHE A 102 -34.35 23.24 20.01
C PHE A 102 -34.32 24.69 19.54
N TYR A 103 -35.43 25.18 19.04
CA TYR A 103 -35.60 26.59 18.68
C TYR A 103 -36.68 27.20 19.55
N GLN A 104 -36.38 28.37 20.12
CA GLN A 104 -37.27 29.13 20.99
C GLN A 104 -37.60 30.46 20.34
N ASP A 105 -38.87 30.68 20.03
CA ASP A 105 -39.41 31.94 19.53
C ASP A 105 -40.62 32.39 20.39
N THR A 106 -41.42 33.33 19.90
CA THR A 106 -42.63 33.82 20.59
C THR A 106 -43.70 32.75 20.80
N SER A 107 -43.66 31.64 20.05
CA SER A 107 -44.59 30.51 20.18
C SER A 107 -44.18 29.48 21.23
N GLY A 108 -42.96 29.60 21.78
CA GLY A 108 -42.41 28.67 22.76
C GLY A 108 -41.16 27.95 22.26
N ILE A 109 -40.71 26.93 23.00
CA ILE A 109 -39.54 26.12 22.65
C ILE A 109 -39.96 24.80 22.01
N ARG A 110 -39.45 24.51 20.80
CA ARG A 110 -39.75 23.28 20.05
C ARG A 110 -38.48 22.58 19.59
N LYS A 111 -38.51 21.24 19.53
CA LYS A 111 -37.40 20.45 18.95
C LYS A 111 -37.37 20.70 17.45
N VAL A 112 -36.23 21.09 16.90
CA VAL A 112 -36.04 21.34 15.46
C VAL A 112 -35.19 20.29 14.78
N ALA A 113 -34.26 19.65 15.51
CA ALA A 113 -33.49 18.54 14.97
C ALA A 113 -33.01 17.56 16.05
N ASP A 114 -32.90 16.30 15.67
CA ASP A 114 -32.02 15.32 16.30
C ASP A 114 -30.91 15.06 15.28
N PHE A 115 -29.65 15.25 15.63
CA PHE A 115 -28.48 15.06 14.76
C PHE A 115 -27.44 14.14 15.43
N SER A 116 -27.93 13.23 16.27
CA SER A 116 -27.11 12.23 16.97
C SER A 116 -26.55 11.20 15.99
N GLN A 117 -25.32 10.72 16.23
CA GLN A 117 -24.73 9.62 15.43
C GLN A 117 -25.10 8.24 16.00
N ASP A 118 -25.68 8.18 17.20
CA ASP A 118 -26.10 6.95 17.88
C ASP A 118 -27.44 6.38 17.38
N SER A 119 -28.21 7.14 16.60
CA SER A 119 -29.58 6.82 16.19
C SER A 119 -29.79 7.16 14.71
N ALA A 120 -30.81 6.56 14.07
CA ALA A 120 -31.25 6.95 12.72
C ALA A 120 -31.85 8.36 12.74
N SER A 121 -30.98 9.34 12.83
CA SER A 121 -31.32 10.74 12.71
C SER A 121 -31.54 11.09 11.22
N PRO A 122 -32.56 11.90 10.88
CA PRO A 122 -32.74 12.46 9.55
C PRO A 122 -31.80 13.66 9.30
N SER A 123 -30.57 13.63 9.84
CA SER A 123 -29.58 14.69 9.64
C SER A 123 -29.06 14.70 8.20
N ALA A 124 -28.61 15.88 7.76
CA ALA A 124 -28.00 16.01 6.45
C ALA A 124 -26.62 15.35 6.46
N ILE A 125 -26.39 14.43 5.52
CA ILE A 125 -25.18 13.61 5.46
C ILE A 125 -24.00 14.45 4.99
N VAL A 126 -23.14 14.87 5.93
CA VAL A 126 -21.84 15.50 5.65
C VAL A 126 -20.77 14.63 6.27
N MET A 127 -19.89 14.06 5.46
CA MET A 127 -18.80 13.22 5.99
C MET A 127 -17.92 14.01 6.95
N HIS A 128 -17.47 13.36 8.02
CA HIS A 128 -16.66 13.95 9.10
C HIS A 128 -17.37 15.00 9.97
N SER A 129 -18.68 15.20 9.84
CA SER A 129 -19.43 16.15 10.67
C SER A 129 -20.89 15.72 10.82
N GLN A 130 -21.70 16.55 11.49
CA GLN A 130 -23.15 16.48 11.47
C GLN A 130 -23.72 17.81 11.00
N ALA A 131 -24.84 17.76 10.28
CA ALA A 131 -25.53 18.95 9.83
C ALA A 131 -27.05 18.75 9.92
N PHE A 132 -27.79 19.80 10.24
CA PHE A 132 -29.25 19.77 10.21
C PHE A 132 -29.81 21.06 9.64
N GLU A 133 -31.00 20.95 9.09
CA GLU A 133 -31.72 22.06 8.49
C GLU A 133 -32.47 22.87 9.54
N LEU A 134 -32.40 24.19 9.42
CA LEU A 134 -33.16 25.15 10.21
C LEU A 134 -33.87 26.10 9.25
N GLN A 135 -35.19 26.01 9.20
CA GLN A 135 -36.04 26.91 8.42
C GLN A 135 -36.51 28.06 9.31
N LEU A 136 -36.31 29.29 8.86
CA LEU A 136 -36.70 30.50 9.59
C LEU A 136 -37.46 31.46 8.67
N GLU A 137 -38.42 32.19 9.26
CA GLU A 137 -39.23 33.18 8.57
C GLU A 137 -38.49 34.52 8.42
N ALA A 138 -39.00 35.43 7.59
CA ALA A 138 -38.41 36.76 7.43
C ALA A 138 -38.65 37.62 8.68
N ASN A 139 -37.66 38.43 9.07
CA ASN A 139 -37.74 39.32 10.24
C ASN A 139 -38.10 38.60 11.55
N SER A 140 -37.67 37.33 11.69
CA SER A 140 -37.89 36.54 12.88
C SER A 140 -36.74 36.69 13.87
N HIS A 141 -37.06 36.61 15.16
CA HIS A 141 -36.12 36.63 16.25
C HIS A 141 -36.34 35.40 17.13
N GLY A 142 -35.28 34.65 17.40
CA GLY A 142 -35.38 33.48 18.27
C GLY A 142 -34.02 32.99 18.75
N VAL A 143 -34.06 31.98 19.63
CA VAL A 143 -32.87 31.39 20.24
C VAL A 143 -32.75 29.95 19.81
N LEU A 144 -31.64 29.62 19.16
CA LEU A 144 -31.24 28.25 18.88
C LEU A 144 -30.46 27.70 20.08
N TRP A 145 -30.98 26.61 20.62
CA TRP A 145 -30.41 25.86 21.71
C TRP A 145 -29.84 24.55 21.18
N LEU A 146 -28.56 24.29 21.42
CA LEU A 146 -27.89 23.06 21.01
C LEU A 146 -27.44 22.28 22.23
N TYR A 147 -27.78 21.01 22.29
CA TYR A 147 -27.22 20.04 23.21
C TYR A 147 -26.33 19.08 22.43
N ILE A 148 -25.11 18.85 22.92
CA ILE A 148 -24.17 17.88 22.38
C ILE A 148 -23.60 17.02 23.51
N ASN A 149 -23.33 15.75 23.23
CA ASN A 149 -22.66 14.82 24.13
C ASN A 149 -21.68 13.95 23.35
N ALA A 150 -20.46 13.83 23.87
CA ALA A 150 -19.42 13.01 23.25
C ALA A 150 -18.49 12.40 24.32
N LYS A 151 -17.99 11.19 24.05
CA LYS A 151 -16.91 10.58 24.85
C LYS A 151 -15.64 11.41 24.91
N HIS A 152 -15.35 12.18 23.86
CA HIS A 152 -14.18 13.05 23.77
C HIS A 152 -14.34 14.07 22.63
N PHE A 153 -14.14 15.35 22.93
CA PHE A 153 -14.11 16.42 21.93
C PHE A 153 -12.67 16.64 21.43
N ALA A 154 -12.39 16.10 20.24
CA ALA A 154 -11.04 16.11 19.65
C ALA A 154 -10.55 17.49 19.17
N LYS A 155 -11.45 18.45 18.93
CA LYS A 155 -11.14 19.81 18.46
C LYS A 155 -12.05 20.83 19.15
N PRO A 156 -11.66 22.12 19.19
CA PRO A 156 -12.57 23.18 19.61
C PRO A 156 -13.87 23.13 18.79
N VAL A 157 -15.00 23.04 19.47
CA VAL A 157 -16.31 22.94 18.81
C VAL A 157 -16.76 24.32 18.36
N SER A 158 -16.66 24.56 17.06
CA SER A 158 -17.27 25.72 16.39
C SER A 158 -18.58 25.34 15.70
N ILE A 159 -19.43 26.33 15.46
CA ILE A 159 -20.71 26.13 14.76
C ILE A 159 -20.70 26.98 13.50
N ASN A 160 -20.87 26.33 12.36
CA ASN A 160 -21.07 27.01 11.10
C ASN A 160 -22.56 27.10 10.79
N VAL A 161 -23.01 28.28 10.40
CA VAL A 161 -24.37 28.52 9.89
C VAL A 161 -24.21 28.97 8.45
N ILE A 162 -24.71 28.17 7.51
CA ILE A 162 -24.55 28.44 6.08
C ILE A 162 -25.88 28.32 5.34
N PRO A 163 -26.12 29.12 4.28
CA PRO A 163 -27.33 29.00 3.48
C PRO A 163 -27.35 27.69 2.69
N GLN A 164 -28.56 27.21 2.34
CA GLN A 164 -28.75 25.95 1.60
C GLN A 164 -27.90 25.85 0.30
N SER A 165 -27.79 26.94 -0.46
CA SER A 165 -27.04 26.97 -1.72
C SER A 165 -25.54 26.68 -1.54
N GLU A 166 -24.94 27.16 -0.46
CA GLU A 166 -23.56 26.87 -0.10
C GLU A 166 -23.41 25.48 0.53
N PHE A 167 -24.38 25.08 1.36
CA PHE A 167 -24.40 23.76 1.98
C PHE A 167 -24.35 22.63 0.95
N VAL A 168 -25.18 22.70 -0.09
CA VAL A 168 -25.22 21.66 -1.14
C VAL A 168 -23.87 21.53 -1.83
N LYS A 169 -23.19 22.65 -2.12
CA LYS A 169 -21.85 22.64 -2.71
C LYS A 169 -20.83 22.02 -1.75
N LEU A 170 -20.81 22.47 -0.50
CA LEU A 170 -19.91 21.97 0.54
C LEU A 170 -20.08 20.45 0.75
N GLN A 171 -21.33 20.00 0.88
CA GLN A 171 -21.69 18.60 1.04
C GLN A 171 -21.21 17.78 -0.17
N PHE A 172 -21.45 18.25 -1.39
CA PHE A 172 -21.00 17.58 -2.59
C PHE A 172 -19.48 17.41 -2.62
N TYR A 173 -18.72 18.48 -2.34
CA TYR A 173 -17.25 18.41 -2.35
C TYR A 173 -16.69 17.48 -1.28
N ILE A 174 -17.11 17.64 -0.02
CA ILE A 174 -16.60 16.83 1.10
C ILE A 174 -16.93 15.36 0.88
N ASN A 175 -18.18 15.03 0.53
CA ASN A 175 -18.62 13.65 0.38
C ASN A 175 -17.96 13.00 -0.84
N SER A 176 -17.86 13.70 -1.98
CA SER A 176 -17.26 13.14 -3.20
C SER A 176 -15.78 12.82 -3.00
N LEU A 177 -15.02 13.77 -2.45
CA LEU A 177 -13.58 13.57 -2.23
C LEU A 177 -13.32 12.47 -1.20
N SER A 178 -14.08 12.45 -0.11
CA SER A 178 -13.95 11.41 0.92
C SER A 178 -14.27 10.03 0.35
N LEU A 179 -15.36 9.90 -0.42
CA LEU A 179 -15.75 8.63 -1.05
C LEU A 179 -14.70 8.15 -2.06
N VAL A 180 -14.18 9.04 -2.90
CA VAL A 180 -13.12 8.71 -3.87
C VAL A 180 -11.87 8.22 -3.15
N SER A 181 -11.39 8.95 -2.13
CA SER A 181 -10.19 8.59 -1.36
C SER A 181 -10.35 7.23 -0.66
N ILE A 182 -11.48 7.00 0.00
CA ILE A 182 -11.76 5.72 0.68
C ILE A 182 -11.87 4.58 -0.32
N THR A 183 -12.55 4.80 -1.45
CA THR A 183 -12.69 3.80 -2.52
C THR A 183 -11.34 3.40 -3.10
N ILE A 184 -10.45 4.37 -3.35
CA ILE A 184 -9.08 4.11 -3.81
C ILE A 184 -8.38 3.20 -2.79
N MET A 185 -8.33 3.58 -1.51
CA MET A 185 -7.65 2.78 -0.49
C MET A 185 -8.20 1.35 -0.42
N LEU A 186 -9.52 1.18 -0.32
CA LEU A 186 -10.12 -0.16 -0.22
C LEU A 186 -9.88 -1.00 -1.49
N THR A 187 -9.91 -0.39 -2.68
CA THR A 187 -9.61 -1.08 -3.94
C THR A 187 -8.16 -1.55 -3.99
N LEU A 188 -7.20 -0.69 -3.64
CA LEU A 188 -5.78 -1.04 -3.60
C LEU A 188 -5.48 -2.11 -2.54
N ALA A 189 -6.18 -2.06 -1.40
CA ALA A 189 -6.08 -3.10 -0.37
C ALA A 189 -6.57 -4.46 -0.88
N CYS A 190 -7.70 -4.49 -1.59
CA CYS A 190 -8.20 -5.71 -2.25
C CYS A 190 -7.20 -6.24 -3.28
N MET A 191 -6.60 -5.38 -4.11
CA MET A 191 -5.56 -5.79 -5.06
C MET A 191 -4.35 -6.41 -4.35
N ALA A 192 -3.85 -5.78 -3.29
CA ALA A 192 -2.74 -6.31 -2.49
C ALA A 192 -3.10 -7.65 -1.82
N LEU A 193 -4.35 -7.82 -1.38
CA LEU A 193 -4.83 -9.06 -0.78
C LEU A 193 -4.95 -10.21 -1.80
N ILE A 194 -5.50 -9.94 -2.98
CA ILE A 194 -5.52 -10.92 -4.09
C ILE A 194 -4.11 -11.36 -4.44
N MET A 195 -3.18 -10.40 -4.48
CA MET A 195 -1.79 -10.68 -4.74
C MET A 195 -1.13 -11.50 -3.65
N PHE A 196 -1.47 -11.28 -2.37
CA PHE A 196 -1.05 -12.15 -1.28
C PHE A 196 -1.55 -13.59 -1.47
N PHE A 197 -2.84 -13.80 -1.80
CA PHE A 197 -3.35 -15.15 -2.02
C PHE A 197 -2.65 -15.88 -3.17
N LYS A 198 -2.27 -15.15 -4.23
CA LYS A 198 -1.53 -15.72 -5.38
C LYS A 198 -0.05 -15.99 -5.09
N THR A 199 0.63 -15.09 -4.38
CA THR A 199 2.10 -15.13 -4.22
C THR A 199 2.56 -15.70 -2.88
N GLN A 200 1.68 -15.73 -1.88
CA GLN A 200 1.97 -16.07 -0.48
C GLN A 200 3.10 -15.24 0.15
N HIS A 201 3.40 -14.08 -0.44
CA HIS A 201 4.43 -13.17 0.08
C HIS A 201 3.85 -12.26 1.18
N ARG A 202 4.44 -12.33 2.38
CA ARG A 202 4.01 -11.56 3.56
C ARG A 202 3.97 -10.04 3.32
N VAL A 203 4.86 -9.51 2.49
CA VAL A 203 4.87 -8.07 2.14
C VAL A 203 3.52 -7.62 1.55
N ALA A 204 2.87 -8.47 0.75
CA ALA A 204 1.57 -8.17 0.16
C ALA A 204 0.45 -8.16 1.20
N LEU A 205 0.47 -9.10 2.15
CA LEU A 205 -0.49 -9.15 3.26
C LEU A 205 -0.39 -7.89 4.13
N PHE A 206 0.83 -7.49 4.51
CA PHE A 206 1.02 -6.29 5.32
C PHE A 206 0.71 -5.01 4.55
N CYS A 207 0.91 -4.98 3.23
CA CYS A 207 0.44 -3.88 2.37
C CYS A 207 -1.09 -3.78 2.39
N ALA A 208 -1.79 -4.92 2.21
CA ALA A 208 -3.25 -4.96 2.26
C ALA A 208 -3.78 -4.50 3.62
N GLY A 209 -3.15 -4.93 4.72
CA GLY A 209 -3.48 -4.47 6.07
C GLY A 209 -3.19 -2.99 6.28
N TYR A 210 -2.05 -2.49 5.79
CA TYR A 210 -1.67 -1.08 5.91
C TYR A 210 -2.69 -0.19 5.22
N ILE A 211 -2.96 -0.42 3.93
CA ILE A 211 -3.89 0.41 3.16
C ILE A 211 -5.34 0.17 3.61
N GLY A 212 -5.72 -1.10 3.80
CA GLY A 212 -7.10 -1.50 4.07
C GLY A 212 -7.60 -1.04 5.43
N LEU A 213 -6.81 -1.20 6.49
CA LEU A 213 -7.23 -0.77 7.84
C LEU A 213 -7.35 0.75 7.94
N HIS A 214 -6.48 1.51 7.26
CA HIS A 214 -6.64 2.96 7.13
C HIS A 214 -7.91 3.33 6.36
N GLY A 215 -8.18 2.68 5.22
CA GLY A 215 -9.40 2.90 4.44
C GLY A 215 -10.68 2.61 5.24
N ILE A 216 -10.71 1.49 5.96
CA ILE A 216 -11.82 1.13 6.85
C ILE A 216 -11.95 2.15 8.00
N GLY A 217 -10.84 2.54 8.61
CA GLY A 217 -10.85 3.50 9.72
C GLY A 217 -11.40 4.87 9.30
N TRP A 218 -11.02 5.35 8.12
CA TRP A 218 -11.56 6.57 7.54
C TRP A 218 -13.02 6.42 7.10
N ALA A 219 -13.46 5.24 6.63
CA ALA A 219 -14.87 4.98 6.35
C ALA A 219 -15.75 5.05 7.60
N PHE A 220 -15.26 4.59 8.75
CA PHE A 220 -15.92 4.80 10.04
C PHE A 220 -15.94 6.28 10.42
N ALA A 221 -14.80 6.97 10.38
CA ALA A 221 -14.72 8.39 10.73
C ALA A 221 -15.54 9.31 9.80
N ALA A 222 -15.78 8.89 8.56
CA ALA A 222 -16.63 9.58 7.60
C ALA A 222 -18.14 9.31 7.80
N GLY A 223 -18.51 8.31 8.59
CA GLY A 223 -19.91 7.92 8.82
C GLY A 223 -20.51 7.00 7.75
N ILE A 224 -19.72 6.55 6.77
CA ILE A 224 -20.20 5.69 5.67
C ILE A 224 -20.76 4.37 6.19
N VAL A 225 -20.08 3.77 7.18
CA VAL A 225 -20.46 2.45 7.70
C VAL A 225 -21.82 2.49 8.42
N ALA A 226 -22.12 3.57 9.13
CA ALA A 226 -23.41 3.74 9.80
C ALA A 226 -24.58 3.72 8.80
N LEU A 227 -24.39 4.33 7.63
CA LEU A 227 -25.38 4.39 6.55
C LEU A 227 -25.65 3.01 5.93
N LEU A 228 -24.64 2.14 5.86
CA LEU A 228 -24.76 0.82 5.23
C LEU A 228 -25.43 -0.23 6.12
N PHE A 229 -25.19 -0.17 7.44
CA PHE A 229 -25.57 -1.25 8.35
C PHE A 229 -26.67 -0.88 9.35
N ASN A 230 -27.18 0.35 9.33
CA ASN A 230 -28.34 0.82 10.11
C ASN A 230 -28.30 0.39 11.60
N TYR A 231 -27.12 0.40 12.22
CA TYR A 231 -26.96 0.07 13.64
C TYR A 231 -27.40 1.26 14.51
N HIS A 232 -28.31 1.03 15.46
CA HIS A 232 -28.97 2.07 16.26
C HIS A 232 -28.57 2.10 17.73
N ALA A 233 -27.50 1.39 18.11
CA ALA A 233 -27.11 1.24 19.51
C ALA A 233 -25.68 1.70 19.82
N ILE A 234 -24.82 1.85 18.80
CA ILE A 234 -23.40 2.15 19.00
C ILE A 234 -22.96 3.17 17.96
N ASN A 235 -22.35 4.26 18.40
CA ASN A 235 -21.73 5.21 17.50
C ASN A 235 -20.49 4.57 16.84
N THR A 236 -20.61 4.24 15.55
CA THR A 236 -19.56 3.57 14.79
C THR A 236 -18.39 4.49 14.44
N HIS A 237 -18.54 5.81 14.53
CA HIS A 237 -17.49 6.77 14.14
C HIS A 237 -16.21 6.60 14.97
N TYR A 238 -16.34 6.11 16.20
CA TYR A 238 -15.20 5.84 17.08
C TYR A 238 -14.33 4.66 16.61
N PHE A 239 -14.88 3.69 15.87
CA PHE A 239 -14.20 2.41 15.58
C PHE A 239 -12.90 2.59 14.80
N GLY A 240 -12.81 3.61 13.94
CA GLY A 240 -11.59 3.88 13.19
C GLY A 240 -10.36 4.11 14.08
N MET A 241 -10.53 4.77 15.22
CA MET A 241 -9.45 4.99 16.17
C MET A 241 -9.07 3.70 16.94
N TYR A 242 -10.05 2.84 17.24
CA TYR A 242 -9.77 1.55 17.91
C TYR A 242 -8.89 0.64 17.03
N ILE A 243 -9.11 0.62 15.72
CA ILE A 243 -8.33 -0.22 14.80
C ILE A 243 -7.02 0.42 14.32
N PHE A 244 -6.80 1.71 14.60
CA PHE A 244 -5.66 2.48 14.07
C PHE A 244 -4.30 1.86 14.44
N ALA A 245 -4.16 1.34 15.65
CA ALA A 245 -2.91 0.70 16.09
C ALA A 245 -2.58 -0.56 15.26
N PHE A 246 -3.58 -1.32 14.81
CA PHE A 246 -3.38 -2.42 13.87
C PHE A 246 -2.90 -1.93 12.51
N ALA A 247 -3.44 -0.81 12.04
CA ALA A 247 -3.02 -0.20 10.77
C ALA A 247 -1.54 0.22 10.81
N ILE A 248 -1.08 0.82 11.92
CA ILE A 248 0.34 1.15 12.16
C ILE A 248 1.20 -0.11 12.28
N ALA A 249 0.70 -1.16 12.93
CA ALA A 249 1.41 -2.44 13.01
C ALA A 249 1.66 -3.02 11.60
N CYS A 250 0.64 -3.00 10.73
CA CYS A 250 0.75 -3.41 9.34
C CYS A 250 1.69 -2.50 8.54
N ALA A 251 1.63 -1.17 8.72
CA ALA A 251 2.51 -0.21 8.06
C ALA A 251 3.99 -0.50 8.37
N SER A 252 4.31 -0.70 9.66
CA SER A 252 5.67 -1.02 10.11
C SER A 252 6.14 -2.37 9.60
N SER A 253 5.28 -3.40 9.64
CA SER A 253 5.59 -4.71 9.07
C SER A 253 5.77 -4.67 7.55
N PHE A 254 4.94 -3.90 6.85
CA PHE A 254 5.08 -3.69 5.41
C PHE A 254 6.45 -3.11 5.08
N ALA A 255 6.84 -2.02 5.75
CA ALA A 255 8.15 -1.40 5.55
C ALA A 255 9.31 -2.37 5.88
N TYR A 256 9.16 -3.19 6.92
CA TYR A 256 10.14 -4.21 7.29
C TYR A 256 10.38 -5.23 6.17
N TYR A 257 9.31 -5.78 5.59
CA TYR A 257 9.40 -6.75 4.51
C TYR A 257 9.70 -6.13 3.14
N LEU A 258 9.22 -4.90 2.89
CA LEU A 258 9.48 -4.17 1.65
C LEU A 258 10.98 -4.01 1.42
N PHE A 259 11.75 -3.71 2.46
CA PHE A 259 13.20 -3.53 2.35
C PHE A 259 14.02 -4.81 2.65
N ASN A 260 13.39 -5.99 2.64
CA ASN A 260 14.01 -7.30 2.83
C ASN A 260 14.82 -7.45 4.14
N PHE A 261 14.40 -6.78 5.21
CA PHE A 261 15.08 -6.86 6.51
C PHE A 261 14.91 -8.20 7.23
N ASP A 262 14.06 -9.08 6.71
CA ASP A 262 13.92 -10.47 7.15
C ASP A 262 15.07 -11.36 6.64
N GLN A 263 15.72 -11.00 5.52
CA GLN A 263 16.68 -11.88 4.82
C GLN A 263 18.15 -11.47 5.01
N HIS A 264 18.47 -10.17 5.02
CA HIS A 264 19.86 -9.77 4.77
C HIS A 264 20.49 -8.76 5.75
N THR A 265 19.71 -8.04 6.57
CA THR A 265 20.28 -6.89 7.31
C THR A 265 19.61 -6.64 8.66
N ARG A 266 20.33 -6.90 9.76
CA ARG A 266 19.93 -6.51 11.12
C ARG A 266 20.52 -5.15 11.50
N THR A 267 20.03 -4.09 10.87
CA THR A 267 20.35 -2.70 11.29
C THR A 267 19.57 -2.32 12.55
N GLY A 268 19.98 -1.25 13.26
CA GLY A 268 19.21 -0.71 14.39
C GLY A 268 17.75 -0.37 14.00
N ILE A 269 17.56 0.18 12.79
CA ILE A 269 16.24 0.53 12.24
C ILE A 269 15.38 -0.72 12.01
N SER A 270 15.96 -1.80 11.47
CA SER A 270 15.21 -3.05 11.23
C SER A 270 14.66 -3.66 12.53
N ARG A 271 15.46 -3.68 13.61
CA ARG A 271 15.04 -4.16 14.93
C ARG A 271 13.94 -3.28 15.50
N PHE A 272 14.09 -1.96 15.36
CA PHE A 272 13.08 -1.01 15.81
C PHE A 272 11.74 -1.23 15.08
N LEU A 273 11.73 -1.31 13.75
CA LEU A 273 10.51 -1.58 12.96
C LEU A 273 9.80 -2.87 13.40
N LYS A 274 10.57 -3.94 13.64
CA LYS A 274 10.02 -5.22 14.08
C LYS A 274 9.34 -5.10 15.46
N TYR A 275 10.04 -4.55 16.45
CA TYR A 275 9.46 -4.40 17.79
C TYR A 275 8.34 -3.37 17.83
N PHE A 276 8.47 -2.26 17.09
CA PHE A 276 7.41 -1.26 16.95
C PHE A 276 6.14 -1.86 16.36
N SER A 277 6.24 -2.73 15.35
CA SER A 277 5.10 -3.45 14.78
C SER A 277 4.42 -4.37 15.81
N ILE A 278 5.20 -5.14 16.57
CA ILE A 278 4.67 -6.03 17.63
C ILE A 278 3.99 -5.21 18.74
N THR A 279 4.62 -4.11 19.18
CA THR A 279 4.05 -3.23 20.20
C THR A 279 2.76 -2.58 19.71
N ALA A 280 2.73 -2.07 18.48
CA ALA A 280 1.52 -1.49 17.89
C ALA A 280 0.39 -2.53 17.77
N LEU A 281 0.71 -3.77 17.43
CA LEU A 281 -0.25 -4.88 17.41
C LEU A 281 -0.82 -5.15 18.82
N ALA A 282 0.03 -5.20 19.85
CA ALA A 282 -0.40 -5.36 21.23
C ALA A 282 -1.27 -4.18 21.71
N CYS A 283 -0.91 -2.95 21.34
CA CYS A 283 -1.72 -1.76 21.57
C CYS A 283 -3.10 -1.86 20.92
N GLY A 284 -3.21 -2.44 19.72
CA GLY A 284 -4.50 -2.65 19.06
C GLY A 284 -5.44 -3.56 19.86
N PHE A 285 -4.92 -4.64 20.46
CA PHE A 285 -5.72 -5.48 21.36
C PHE A 285 -6.04 -4.77 22.68
N LEU A 286 -5.09 -4.03 23.24
CA LEU A 286 -5.29 -3.25 24.47
C LEU A 286 -6.38 -2.19 24.30
N ASN A 287 -6.47 -1.56 23.12
CA ASN A 287 -7.48 -0.52 22.82
C ASN A 287 -8.90 -1.00 23.08
N LEU A 288 -9.21 -2.29 22.93
CA LEU A 288 -10.55 -2.85 23.14
C LEU A 288 -11.05 -2.68 24.59
N PHE A 289 -10.13 -2.50 25.55
CA PHE A 289 -10.45 -2.36 26.97
C PHE A 289 -10.27 -0.93 27.49
N LEU A 290 -9.75 -0.01 26.67
CA LEU A 290 -9.43 1.35 27.08
C LEU A 290 -10.61 2.31 26.82
N PRO A 291 -10.81 3.32 27.70
CA PRO A 291 -11.68 4.45 27.42
C PRO A 291 -11.24 5.19 26.15
N PHE A 292 -12.20 5.75 25.41
CA PHE A 292 -11.95 6.33 24.08
C PHE A 292 -10.87 7.43 24.07
N HIS A 293 -10.80 8.29 25.10
CA HIS A 293 -9.78 9.35 25.15
C HIS A 293 -8.35 8.79 25.20
N TRP A 294 -8.12 7.68 25.90
CA TRP A 294 -6.80 7.01 25.91
C TRP A 294 -6.47 6.38 24.56
N VAL A 295 -7.46 5.77 23.91
CA VAL A 295 -7.32 5.24 22.55
C VAL A 295 -6.96 6.34 21.57
N PHE A 296 -7.62 7.50 21.67
CA PHE A 296 -7.35 8.68 20.85
C PHE A 296 -5.92 9.18 21.03
N TYR A 297 -5.45 9.38 22.27
CA TYR A 297 -4.09 9.84 22.53
C TYR A 297 -3.03 8.83 22.07
N LEU A 298 -3.25 7.54 22.31
CA LEU A 298 -2.34 6.48 21.88
C LEU A 298 -2.22 6.41 20.35
N ALA A 299 -3.33 6.55 19.63
CA ALA A 299 -3.32 6.58 18.16
C ALA A 299 -2.44 7.71 17.61
N HIS A 300 -2.58 8.93 18.14
CA HIS A 300 -1.76 10.08 17.73
C HIS A 300 -0.28 9.91 18.10
N PHE A 301 0.01 9.33 19.27
CA PHE A 301 1.37 9.03 19.67
C PHE A 301 2.05 8.01 18.73
N LEU A 302 1.34 6.93 18.38
CA LEU A 302 1.83 5.95 17.40
C LEU A 302 2.02 6.57 16.01
N ALA A 303 1.10 7.44 15.58
CA ALA A 303 1.21 8.16 14.30
C ALA A 303 2.45 9.07 14.26
N ALA A 304 2.74 9.80 15.34
CA ALA A 304 3.91 10.67 15.42
C ALA A 304 5.23 9.88 15.31
N ILE A 305 5.31 8.73 16.00
CA ILE A 305 6.46 7.82 15.87
C ILE A 305 6.57 7.30 14.43
N TRP A 306 5.44 6.89 13.84
CA TRP A 306 5.41 6.35 12.49
C TRP A 306 5.87 7.36 11.44
N VAL A 307 5.39 8.61 11.49
CA VAL A 307 5.81 9.70 10.58
C VAL A 307 7.33 9.90 10.63
N TYR A 308 7.91 10.01 11.83
CA TYR A 308 9.36 10.14 11.96
C TYR A 308 10.09 8.92 11.37
N LEU A 309 9.60 7.72 11.68
CA LEU A 309 10.22 6.47 11.27
C LEU A 309 10.17 6.26 9.75
N SER A 310 9.03 6.53 9.12
CA SER A 310 8.82 6.34 7.68
C SER A 310 9.69 7.32 6.87
N LEU A 311 9.77 8.58 7.28
CA LEU A 311 10.65 9.55 6.63
C LEU A 311 12.13 9.16 6.78
N LYS A 312 12.57 8.85 8.00
CA LYS A 312 13.96 8.42 8.25
C LYS A 312 14.32 7.19 7.43
N LEU A 313 13.44 6.19 7.38
CA LEU A 313 13.62 4.99 6.59
C LEU A 313 13.70 5.30 5.09
N GLY A 314 12.76 6.10 4.57
CA GLY A 314 12.72 6.49 3.17
C GLY A 314 14.01 7.18 2.72
N PHE A 315 14.50 8.17 3.49
CA PHE A 315 15.78 8.83 3.18
C PHE A 315 16.97 7.88 3.27
N THR A 316 17.01 7.01 4.29
CA THR A 316 18.10 6.02 4.45
C THR A 316 18.16 5.08 3.25
N MET A 317 17.02 4.54 2.82
CA MET A 317 16.93 3.61 1.70
C MET A 317 17.22 4.26 0.36
N LEU A 318 16.78 5.51 0.17
CA LEU A 318 17.13 6.29 -1.01
C LEU A 318 18.64 6.53 -1.09
N GLY A 319 19.29 6.82 0.04
CA GLY A 319 20.75 6.92 0.14
C GLY A 319 21.48 5.61 -0.21
N MET A 320 20.86 4.46 0.07
CA MET A 320 21.34 3.14 -0.33
C MET A 320 21.03 2.78 -1.80
N LYS A 321 20.51 3.74 -2.59
CA LYS A 321 20.09 3.56 -4.00
C LYS A 321 19.01 2.49 -4.19
N ASP A 322 18.19 2.25 -3.17
CA ASP A 322 17.05 1.35 -3.28
C ASP A 322 15.89 2.06 -4.01
N PHE A 323 15.59 1.65 -5.23
CA PHE A 323 14.61 2.31 -6.08
C PHE A 323 13.18 2.28 -5.49
N ARG A 324 12.87 1.25 -4.68
CA ARG A 324 11.56 1.12 -4.01
C ARG A 324 11.28 2.28 -3.05
N ALA A 325 12.34 2.87 -2.48
CA ALA A 325 12.27 3.96 -1.52
C ALA A 325 11.74 5.26 -2.11
N LYS A 326 11.89 5.47 -3.43
CA LYS A 326 11.42 6.68 -4.11
C LYS A 326 9.92 6.87 -3.91
N TYR A 327 9.12 5.86 -4.26
CA TYR A 327 7.66 5.93 -4.11
C TYR A 327 7.26 5.97 -2.63
N PHE A 328 7.85 5.11 -1.79
CA PHE A 328 7.59 5.06 -0.36
C PHE A 328 7.77 6.42 0.32
N LEU A 329 8.89 7.10 0.03
CA LEU A 329 9.21 8.40 0.59
C LEU A 329 8.31 9.52 0.04
N THR A 330 8.00 9.51 -1.27
CA THR A 330 7.11 10.53 -1.86
C THR A 330 5.73 10.53 -1.21
N GLY A 331 5.11 9.36 -1.07
CA GLY A 331 3.81 9.23 -0.41
C GLY A 331 3.85 9.70 1.04
N ASN A 332 4.84 9.21 1.80
CA ASN A 332 4.99 9.55 3.22
C ASN A 332 5.29 11.03 3.43
N LEU A 333 6.02 11.70 2.54
CA LEU A 333 6.25 13.15 2.62
C LEU A 333 4.95 13.94 2.45
N VAL A 334 4.14 13.60 1.44
CA VAL A 334 2.85 14.26 1.19
C VAL A 334 1.92 14.06 2.38
N TYR A 335 1.82 12.83 2.89
CA TYR A 335 1.01 12.52 4.05
C TYR A 335 1.51 13.23 5.32
N SER A 336 2.81 13.21 5.60
CA SER A 336 3.40 13.87 6.76
C SER A 336 3.19 15.39 6.74
N LEU A 337 3.34 16.02 5.57
CA LEU A 337 3.07 17.45 5.40
C LEU A 337 1.60 17.77 5.69
N SER A 338 0.67 16.96 5.19
CA SER A 338 -0.76 17.13 5.47
C SER A 338 -1.09 17.01 6.97
N LEU A 339 -0.43 16.10 7.70
CA LEU A 339 -0.58 15.95 9.14
C LEU A 339 -0.04 17.17 9.91
N VAL A 340 1.10 17.73 9.49
CA VAL A 340 1.63 18.95 10.09
C VAL A 340 0.64 20.10 9.90
N ILE A 341 0.11 20.29 8.69
CA ILE A 341 -0.91 21.31 8.40
C ILE A 341 -2.17 21.08 9.24
N PHE A 342 -2.62 19.83 9.36
CA PHE A 342 -3.75 19.44 10.19
C PHE A 342 -3.53 19.81 11.67
N ILE A 343 -2.36 19.51 12.23
CA ILE A 343 -1.99 19.85 13.61
C ILE A 343 -1.96 21.37 13.80
N LEU A 344 -1.33 22.11 12.89
CA LEU A 344 -1.28 23.57 12.94
C LEU A 344 -2.69 24.20 12.90
N SER A 345 -3.59 23.61 12.12
CA SER A 345 -4.98 24.03 12.08
C SER A 345 -5.71 23.74 13.41
N HIS A 346 -5.46 22.60 14.05
CA HIS A 346 -6.02 22.27 15.37
C HIS A 346 -5.52 23.20 16.49
N LEU A 347 -4.29 23.71 16.36
CA LEU A 347 -3.72 24.70 17.28
C LEU A 347 -4.22 26.14 17.01
N ASN A 348 -5.18 26.32 16.10
CA ASN A 348 -5.68 27.63 15.65
C ASN A 348 -4.57 28.55 15.11
N LEU A 349 -3.46 28.00 14.60
CA LEU A 349 -2.37 28.77 13.98
C LEU A 349 -2.65 29.07 12.50
N ILE A 350 -3.44 28.22 11.84
CA ILE A 350 -3.81 28.35 10.43
C ILE A 350 -5.29 28.02 10.26
N GLU A 351 -6.03 28.86 9.55
CA GLU A 351 -7.44 28.61 9.22
C GLU A 351 -7.54 27.88 7.89
N ILE A 352 -7.89 26.60 7.94
CA ILE A 352 -8.14 25.76 6.77
C ILE A 352 -9.51 25.11 6.94
N SER A 353 -10.32 25.18 5.89
CA SER A 353 -11.59 24.48 5.84
C SER A 353 -11.37 22.97 5.73
N SER A 354 -12.00 22.20 6.61
CA SER A 354 -12.02 20.74 6.60
C SER A 354 -10.61 20.10 6.53
N PRO A 355 -9.72 20.36 7.52
CA PRO A 355 -8.35 19.85 7.49
C PRO A 355 -8.28 18.31 7.44
N GLU A 356 -9.28 17.61 7.98
CA GLU A 356 -9.41 16.15 7.88
C GLU A 356 -9.41 15.65 6.43
N LEU A 357 -10.07 16.39 5.53
CA LEU A 357 -10.21 16.01 4.13
C LEU A 357 -8.86 16.00 3.41
N TRP A 358 -8.01 16.99 3.70
CA TRP A 358 -6.66 17.07 3.14
C TRP A 358 -5.79 15.91 3.60
N VAL A 359 -5.90 15.51 4.87
CA VAL A 359 -5.20 14.33 5.41
C VAL A 359 -5.67 13.06 4.70
N LEU A 360 -6.99 12.92 4.47
CA LEU A 360 -7.56 11.77 3.78
C LEU A 360 -7.10 11.68 2.31
N ILE A 361 -7.07 12.80 1.59
CA ILE A 361 -6.57 12.85 0.21
C ILE A 361 -5.08 12.50 0.17
N ALA A 362 -4.28 13.09 1.05
CA ALA A 362 -2.84 12.82 1.14
C ALA A 362 -2.55 11.35 1.48
N LEU A 363 -3.36 10.73 2.34
CA LEU A 363 -3.26 9.32 2.67
C LEU A 363 -3.63 8.41 1.49
N ALA A 364 -4.63 8.78 0.69
CA ALA A 364 -4.96 8.05 -0.53
C ALA A 364 -3.80 8.09 -1.54
N ILE A 365 -3.13 9.25 -1.67
CA ILE A 365 -1.92 9.39 -2.49
C ILE A 365 -0.78 8.53 -1.93
N ASP A 366 -0.56 8.52 -0.61
CA ASP A 366 0.41 7.62 0.03
C ASP A 366 0.12 6.16 -0.31
N CYS A 367 -1.14 5.71 -0.19
CA CYS A 367 -1.52 4.34 -0.50
C CYS A 367 -1.24 3.95 -1.97
N ILE A 368 -1.43 4.88 -2.92
CA ILE A 368 -1.02 4.68 -4.33
C ILE A 368 0.49 4.49 -4.41
N CYS A 369 1.27 5.37 -3.77
CA CYS A 369 2.73 5.27 -3.73
C CYS A 369 3.23 3.97 -3.07
N ILE A 370 2.58 3.51 -2.01
CA ILE A 370 2.87 2.25 -1.32
C ILE A 370 2.64 1.06 -2.25
N LEU A 371 1.55 1.06 -3.03
CA LEU A 371 1.32 0.02 -4.02
C LEU A 371 2.35 0.05 -5.15
N LEU A 372 2.79 1.24 -5.58
CA LEU A 372 3.89 1.38 -6.56
C LEU A 372 5.22 0.84 -6.01
N SER A 373 5.56 1.13 -4.75
CA SER A 373 6.72 0.52 -4.07
C SER A 373 6.65 -1.01 -4.04
N LEU A 374 5.46 -1.56 -3.79
CA LEU A 374 5.24 -3.00 -3.79
C LEU A 374 5.33 -3.59 -5.22
N SER A 375 4.81 -2.89 -6.23
CA SER A 375 4.94 -3.29 -7.63
C SER A 375 6.41 -3.38 -8.05
N GLU A 376 7.24 -2.41 -7.63
CA GLU A 376 8.67 -2.44 -7.89
C GLU A 376 9.36 -3.61 -7.17
N TRP A 377 8.97 -3.90 -5.92
CA TRP A 377 9.47 -5.06 -5.19
C TRP A 377 9.21 -6.37 -5.94
N LEU A 378 8.01 -6.55 -6.50
CA LEU A 378 7.64 -7.72 -7.29
C LEU A 378 8.45 -7.80 -8.57
N LYS A 379 8.62 -6.68 -9.27
CA LYS A 379 9.42 -6.60 -10.49
C LYS A 379 10.86 -7.04 -10.24
N ILE A 380 11.47 -6.60 -9.12
CA ILE A 380 12.81 -7.04 -8.72
C ILE A 380 12.83 -8.56 -8.47
N LYS A 381 11.83 -9.10 -7.77
CA LYS A 381 11.75 -10.55 -7.52
C LYS A 381 11.56 -11.35 -8.81
N GLN A 382 10.73 -10.89 -9.74
CA GLN A 382 10.54 -11.50 -11.05
C GLN A 382 11.83 -11.49 -11.87
N ASN A 383 12.52 -10.35 -11.94
CA ASN A 383 13.79 -10.25 -12.66
C ASN A 383 14.87 -11.16 -12.07
N ASN A 384 14.93 -11.28 -10.74
CA ASN A 384 15.87 -12.19 -10.09
C ASN A 384 15.53 -13.65 -10.37
N PHE A 385 14.24 -14.00 -10.44
CA PHE A 385 13.80 -15.34 -10.82
C PHE A 385 14.17 -15.66 -12.27
N ILE A 386 13.93 -14.74 -13.21
CA ILE A 386 14.31 -14.91 -14.62
C ILE A 386 15.82 -15.12 -14.75
N LYS A 387 16.62 -14.26 -14.10
CA LYS A 387 18.09 -14.41 -14.09
C LYS A 387 18.54 -15.74 -13.49
N ALA A 388 17.89 -16.20 -12.42
CA ALA A 388 18.20 -17.50 -11.82
C ALA A 388 17.88 -18.65 -12.79
N LEU A 389 16.77 -18.55 -13.52
CA LEU A 389 16.40 -19.51 -14.56
C LEU A 389 17.40 -19.51 -15.72
N GLU A 390 17.80 -18.33 -16.22
CA GLU A 390 18.84 -18.19 -17.25
C GLU A 390 20.17 -18.82 -16.81
N LEU A 391 20.62 -18.54 -15.58
CA LEU A 391 21.83 -19.14 -15.03
C LEU A 391 21.70 -20.66 -14.84
N SER A 392 20.49 -21.18 -14.62
CA SER A 392 20.24 -22.62 -14.48
C SER A 392 20.27 -23.38 -15.81
N ARG A 393 20.24 -22.68 -16.96
CA ARG A 393 20.27 -23.27 -18.31
C ARG A 393 21.67 -23.49 -18.87
N ILE A 394 22.69 -22.91 -18.24
CA ILE A 394 24.06 -22.90 -18.74
C ILE A 394 24.92 -23.88 -17.95
N ASP A 395 25.75 -24.67 -18.64
CA ASP A 395 26.77 -25.51 -18.00
C ASP A 395 27.85 -24.63 -17.36
N PRO A 396 28.15 -24.78 -16.06
CA PRO A 396 29.04 -23.88 -15.35
C PRO A 396 30.50 -23.95 -15.84
N LEU A 397 30.96 -25.09 -16.37
CA LEU A 397 32.33 -25.29 -16.84
C LEU A 397 32.53 -24.77 -18.27
N THR A 398 31.62 -25.14 -19.17
CA THR A 398 31.78 -24.95 -20.62
C THR A 398 31.01 -23.75 -21.16
N LYS A 399 30.07 -23.18 -20.39
CA LYS A 399 29.26 -22.01 -20.75
C LYS A 399 28.35 -22.18 -21.97
N VAL A 400 28.18 -23.41 -22.47
CA VAL A 400 27.12 -23.79 -23.41
C VAL A 400 25.83 -24.13 -22.67
N GLY A 401 24.74 -24.35 -23.41
CA GLY A 401 23.49 -24.83 -22.81
C GLY A 401 23.71 -26.15 -22.07
N ASN A 402 22.89 -26.43 -21.07
CA ASN A 402 22.92 -27.71 -20.36
C ASN A 402 21.74 -28.59 -20.79
N ARG A 403 21.56 -29.73 -20.12
CA ARG A 403 20.46 -30.65 -20.40
C ARG A 403 19.06 -30.00 -20.32
N LEU A 404 18.85 -29.02 -19.45
CA LEU A 404 17.58 -28.29 -19.35
C LEU A 404 17.35 -27.45 -20.61
N GLN A 405 18.37 -26.69 -21.04
CA GLN A 405 18.28 -25.90 -22.28
C GLN A 405 18.04 -26.79 -23.50
N LEU A 406 18.72 -27.94 -23.59
CA LEU A 406 18.48 -28.89 -24.68
C LEU A 406 17.01 -29.32 -24.74
N GLN A 407 16.40 -29.65 -23.60
CA GLN A 407 15.01 -30.08 -23.57
C GLN A 407 14.07 -28.97 -24.08
N GLU A 408 14.30 -27.72 -23.66
CA GLU A 408 13.52 -26.58 -24.14
C GLU A 408 13.70 -26.35 -25.66
N ILE A 409 14.89 -26.58 -26.21
CA ILE A 409 15.14 -26.51 -27.66
C ILE A 409 14.38 -27.62 -28.38
N LEU A 410 14.46 -28.87 -27.88
CA LEU A 410 13.81 -30.03 -28.49
C LEU A 410 12.27 -29.92 -28.48
N ASP A 411 11.70 -29.29 -27.45
CA ASP A 411 10.25 -29.05 -27.36
C ASP A 411 9.76 -28.00 -28.37
N ASN A 412 10.65 -27.17 -28.93
CA ASN A 412 10.35 -26.10 -29.89
C ASN A 412 10.99 -26.35 -31.27
N LEU A 413 11.17 -27.60 -31.67
CA LEU A 413 11.70 -27.94 -32.99
C LEU A 413 10.76 -27.55 -34.13
N ASP A 414 11.34 -27.01 -35.20
CA ASP A 414 10.65 -26.76 -36.46
C ASP A 414 10.51 -28.05 -37.29
N ASN A 415 9.90 -27.95 -38.48
CA ASN A 415 9.69 -29.09 -39.37
C ASN A 415 11.00 -29.74 -39.87
N PHE A 416 12.05 -28.95 -40.11
CA PHE A 416 13.33 -29.45 -40.59
C PHE A 416 14.43 -29.15 -39.57
N TYR A 417 14.98 -30.21 -38.99
CA TYR A 417 16.04 -30.11 -37.99
C TYR A 417 17.11 -31.19 -38.17
N LEU A 418 18.28 -30.92 -37.61
CA LEU A 418 19.44 -31.81 -37.54
C LEU A 418 19.89 -31.91 -36.09
N ILE A 419 20.02 -33.14 -35.59
CA ILE A 419 20.57 -33.44 -34.27
C ILE A 419 21.97 -34.01 -34.47
N VAL A 420 22.94 -33.43 -33.77
CA VAL A 420 24.33 -33.89 -33.74
C VAL A 420 24.65 -34.31 -32.32
N PHE A 421 24.93 -35.59 -32.12
CA PHE A 421 25.43 -36.11 -30.85
C PHE A 421 26.95 -36.17 -30.92
N ILE A 422 27.64 -35.59 -29.93
CA ILE A 422 29.11 -35.47 -29.88
C ILE A 422 29.59 -35.98 -28.51
N ASP A 423 30.65 -36.76 -28.51
CA ASP A 423 31.29 -37.30 -27.31
C ASP A 423 32.80 -37.05 -27.37
N CYS A 424 33.38 -36.56 -26.27
CA CYS A 424 34.81 -36.34 -26.16
C CYS A 424 35.55 -37.66 -25.84
N ASP A 425 36.31 -38.16 -26.81
CA ASP A 425 36.99 -39.44 -26.69
C ASP A 425 38.03 -39.44 -25.55
N ASN A 426 38.07 -40.51 -24.75
CA ASN A 426 39.15 -40.81 -23.80
C ASN A 426 39.44 -39.73 -22.74
N ILE A 427 38.45 -38.91 -22.36
CA ILE A 427 38.64 -37.93 -21.27
C ILE A 427 39.09 -38.58 -19.96
N LYS A 428 38.59 -39.79 -19.67
CA LYS A 428 38.99 -40.56 -18.48
C LYS A 428 40.50 -40.82 -18.45
N SER A 429 41.09 -41.18 -19.60
CA SER A 429 42.54 -41.36 -19.69
C SER A 429 43.29 -40.07 -19.39
N VAL A 430 42.79 -38.91 -19.86
CA VAL A 430 43.40 -37.61 -19.56
C VAL A 430 43.30 -37.29 -18.06
N ASN A 431 42.13 -37.53 -17.45
CA ASN A 431 41.93 -37.35 -16.01
C ASN A 431 42.86 -38.25 -15.19
N ASP A 432 42.99 -39.52 -15.55
CA ASP A 432 43.76 -40.51 -14.80
C ASP A 432 45.27 -40.21 -14.87
N HIS A 433 45.78 -39.67 -16.00
CA HIS A 433 47.21 -39.40 -16.19
C HIS A 433 47.64 -37.97 -15.83
N LEU A 434 46.77 -36.97 -16.05
CA LEU A 434 47.11 -35.54 -15.93
C LEU A 434 46.24 -34.81 -14.88
N GLY A 435 45.28 -35.49 -14.26
CA GLY A 435 44.38 -34.95 -13.26
C GLY A 435 43.17 -34.22 -13.85
N HIS A 436 42.13 -34.05 -13.02
CA HIS A 436 40.84 -33.46 -13.43
C HIS A 436 40.96 -32.06 -14.03
N ALA A 437 41.87 -31.21 -13.53
CA ALA A 437 42.08 -29.87 -14.08
C ALA A 437 42.52 -29.90 -15.56
N HIS A 438 43.19 -30.95 -16.02
CA HIS A 438 43.54 -31.12 -17.44
C HIS A 438 42.38 -31.66 -18.27
N GLY A 439 41.53 -32.52 -17.70
CA GLY A 439 40.28 -32.91 -18.35
C GLY A 439 39.32 -31.73 -18.53
N ASP A 440 39.23 -30.84 -17.53
CA ASP A 440 38.45 -29.60 -17.63
C ASP A 440 38.98 -28.70 -18.75
N LYS A 441 40.30 -28.55 -18.89
CA LYS A 441 40.91 -27.82 -20.01
C LYS A 441 40.58 -28.44 -21.37
N LEU A 442 40.62 -29.77 -21.48
CA LEU A 442 40.23 -30.48 -22.70
C LEU A 442 38.76 -30.21 -23.04
N LEU A 443 37.84 -30.28 -22.07
CA LEU A 443 36.42 -30.00 -22.28
C LEU A 443 36.17 -28.54 -22.70
N ILE A 444 36.85 -27.58 -22.06
CA ILE A 444 36.76 -26.17 -22.43
C ILE A 444 37.23 -25.97 -23.87
N GLU A 445 38.36 -26.58 -24.26
CA GLU A 445 38.90 -26.43 -25.61
C GLU A 445 38.02 -27.10 -26.67
N VAL A 446 37.52 -28.31 -26.40
CA VAL A 446 36.54 -29.00 -27.26
C VAL A 446 35.30 -28.13 -27.44
N THR A 447 34.76 -27.59 -26.34
CA THR A 447 33.58 -26.71 -26.38
C THR A 447 33.87 -25.46 -27.22
N ARG A 448 35.02 -24.83 -27.03
CA ARG A 448 35.43 -23.63 -27.80
C ARG A 448 35.49 -23.93 -29.30
N LEU A 449 36.04 -25.08 -29.68
CA LEU A 449 36.11 -25.51 -31.08
C LEU A 449 34.72 -25.80 -31.66
N ILE A 450 33.84 -26.46 -30.89
CA ILE A 450 32.45 -26.72 -31.29
C ILE A 450 31.68 -25.41 -31.46
N GLN A 451 31.75 -24.49 -30.49
CA GLN A 451 31.08 -23.19 -30.58
C GLN A 451 31.58 -22.38 -31.77
N ASN A 452 32.88 -22.30 -32.01
CA ASN A 452 33.42 -21.55 -33.15
C ASN A 452 32.95 -22.11 -34.51
N ALA A 453 32.69 -23.42 -34.59
CA ALA A 453 32.25 -24.04 -35.83
C ALA A 453 30.72 -24.04 -35.99
N LEU A 454 29.97 -24.13 -34.89
CA LEU A 454 28.53 -24.43 -34.91
C LEU A 454 27.63 -23.33 -34.33
N ALA A 455 28.17 -22.28 -33.68
CA ALA A 455 27.33 -21.29 -32.99
C ALA A 455 26.39 -20.50 -33.91
N ASP A 456 26.81 -20.20 -35.13
CA ASP A 456 25.96 -19.50 -36.12
C ASP A 456 24.96 -20.44 -36.81
N ILE A 457 25.05 -21.74 -36.52
CA ILE A 457 24.33 -22.81 -37.21
C ILE A 457 23.27 -23.45 -36.31
N GLY A 458 23.57 -23.61 -35.03
CA GLY A 458 22.67 -24.26 -34.08
C GLY A 458 23.07 -24.06 -32.63
N GLU A 459 22.22 -24.54 -31.75
CA GLU A 459 22.41 -24.44 -30.31
C GLU A 459 23.15 -25.66 -29.77
N VAL A 460 24.29 -25.41 -29.13
CA VAL A 460 25.15 -26.43 -28.52
C VAL A 460 24.81 -26.55 -27.04
N CYS A 461 24.55 -27.77 -26.58
CA CYS A 461 24.30 -28.09 -25.19
C CYS A 461 25.22 -29.21 -24.70
N ARG A 462 25.71 -29.14 -23.46
CA ARG A 462 26.40 -30.23 -22.76
C ARG A 462 25.41 -31.01 -21.91
N THR A 463 25.19 -32.28 -22.24
CA THR A 463 24.19 -33.14 -21.58
C THR A 463 24.75 -34.08 -20.53
N GLY A 464 26.04 -34.39 -20.63
CA GLY A 464 26.77 -35.30 -19.76
C GLY A 464 28.16 -34.78 -19.38
N GLY A 465 28.99 -35.65 -18.82
CA GLY A 465 30.37 -35.30 -18.45
C GLY A 465 31.23 -34.92 -19.67
N ASP A 466 31.08 -35.65 -20.76
CA ASP A 466 31.85 -35.55 -22.00
C ASP A 466 30.97 -35.51 -23.25
N GLU A 467 29.65 -35.42 -23.07
CA GLU A 467 28.65 -35.46 -24.12
C GLU A 467 28.10 -34.06 -24.42
N PHE A 468 28.03 -33.74 -25.71
CA PHE A 468 27.45 -32.53 -26.25
C PHE A 468 26.41 -32.88 -27.32
N ILE A 469 25.35 -32.10 -27.39
CA ILE A 469 24.33 -32.22 -28.41
C ILE A 469 24.18 -30.85 -29.06
N CYS A 470 24.29 -30.81 -30.38
CA CYS A 470 23.99 -29.62 -31.17
C CYS A 470 22.67 -29.86 -31.91
N VAL A 471 21.76 -28.89 -31.84
CA VAL A 471 20.49 -28.91 -32.55
C VAL A 471 20.46 -27.74 -33.52
N CYS A 472 20.21 -28.03 -34.79
CA CYS A 472 20.15 -27.03 -35.85
C CYS A 472 18.77 -27.06 -36.51
N ASN A 473 18.09 -25.90 -36.56
CA ASN A 473 16.83 -25.74 -37.29
C ASN A 473 17.10 -25.09 -38.65
N VAL A 474 16.42 -25.58 -39.70
CA VAL A 474 16.53 -25.05 -41.06
C VAL A 474 15.15 -24.89 -41.70
N GLN A 475 15.07 -24.10 -42.77
CA GLN A 475 13.79 -23.78 -43.41
C GLN A 475 13.41 -24.75 -44.53
N SER A 476 14.35 -25.58 -45.01
CA SER A 476 14.08 -26.52 -46.10
C SER A 476 14.98 -27.76 -46.08
N ALA A 477 14.48 -28.84 -46.69
CA ALA A 477 15.21 -30.07 -46.99
C ALA A 477 16.56 -29.83 -47.69
N GLN A 478 16.61 -28.90 -48.66
CA GLN A 478 17.84 -28.59 -49.39
C GLN A 478 18.90 -27.97 -48.48
N GLN A 479 18.50 -27.05 -47.58
CA GLN A 479 19.39 -26.48 -46.57
C GLN A 479 19.87 -27.55 -45.60
N LEU A 480 18.99 -28.48 -45.20
CA LEU A 480 19.31 -29.58 -44.29
C LEU A 480 20.42 -30.49 -44.85
N ALA A 481 20.33 -30.86 -46.13
CA ALA A 481 21.34 -31.69 -46.79
C ALA A 481 22.71 -30.98 -46.88
N GLN A 482 22.72 -29.70 -47.26
CA GLN A 482 23.94 -28.88 -47.30
C GLN A 482 24.56 -28.72 -45.91
N LEU A 483 23.71 -28.50 -44.90
CA LEU A 483 24.14 -28.33 -43.53
C LEU A 483 24.76 -29.59 -42.96
N THR A 484 24.16 -30.74 -43.25
CA THR A 484 24.67 -32.06 -42.81
C THR A 484 26.09 -32.30 -43.33
N LEU A 485 26.37 -31.96 -44.59
CA LEU A 485 27.72 -32.07 -45.16
C LEU A 485 28.71 -31.11 -44.48
N SER A 486 28.34 -29.84 -44.35
CA SER A 486 29.19 -28.80 -43.73
C SER A 486 29.55 -29.11 -42.27
N ILE A 487 28.57 -29.58 -41.49
CA ILE A 487 28.81 -29.97 -40.09
C ILE A 487 29.72 -31.19 -40.01
N ASN A 488 29.56 -32.16 -40.91
CA ASN A 488 30.43 -33.34 -40.93
C ASN A 488 31.90 -32.97 -41.21
N GLU A 489 32.16 -32.05 -42.15
CA GLU A 489 33.50 -31.51 -42.40
C GLU A 489 34.05 -30.76 -41.17
N SER A 490 33.22 -29.91 -40.56
CA SER A 490 33.57 -29.14 -39.37
C SER A 490 33.94 -30.03 -38.18
N LEU A 491 33.17 -31.08 -37.90
CA LEU A 491 33.43 -32.01 -36.80
C LEU A 491 34.68 -32.86 -37.04
N ASN A 492 34.96 -33.24 -38.29
CA ASN A 492 36.24 -33.87 -38.64
C ASN A 492 37.43 -32.92 -38.42
N TYR A 493 37.29 -31.65 -38.77
CA TYR A 493 38.31 -30.64 -38.49
C TYR A 493 38.52 -30.46 -36.98
N ILE A 494 37.44 -30.34 -36.19
CA ILE A 494 37.52 -30.25 -34.73
C ILE A 494 38.28 -31.46 -34.16
N HIS A 495 37.96 -32.67 -34.60
CA HIS A 495 38.65 -33.89 -34.17
C HIS A 495 40.17 -33.79 -34.38
N GLN A 496 40.62 -33.32 -35.55
CA GLN A 496 42.04 -33.15 -35.85
C GLN A 496 42.69 -32.06 -35.00
N GLN A 497 42.00 -30.94 -34.72
CA GLN A 497 42.54 -29.87 -33.87
C GLN A 497 42.72 -30.31 -32.42
N VAL A 498 41.78 -31.08 -31.87
CA VAL A 498 41.90 -31.67 -30.53
C VAL A 498 43.11 -32.59 -30.46
N GLN A 499 43.33 -33.43 -31.48
CA GLN A 499 44.46 -34.36 -31.53
C GLN A 499 45.84 -33.68 -31.55
N LYS A 500 45.96 -32.43 -32.01
CA LYS A 500 47.24 -31.71 -31.98
C LYS A 500 47.75 -31.45 -30.56
N HIS A 501 46.84 -31.20 -29.63
CA HIS A 501 47.17 -30.89 -28.24
C HIS A 501 46.96 -32.10 -27.31
N TRP A 502 46.02 -32.99 -27.64
CA TRP A 502 45.77 -34.24 -26.94
C TRP A 502 45.77 -35.43 -27.92
N PRO A 503 46.95 -36.00 -28.25
CA PRO A 503 47.09 -37.03 -29.30
C PRO A 503 46.22 -38.28 -29.12
N LEU A 504 45.91 -38.63 -27.86
CA LEU A 504 45.08 -39.79 -27.51
C LEU A 504 43.58 -39.48 -27.38
N SER A 505 43.19 -38.22 -27.54
CA SER A 505 41.81 -37.71 -27.43
C SER A 505 41.25 -37.28 -28.79
N GLY A 506 39.98 -36.89 -28.83
CA GLY A 506 39.25 -36.51 -30.03
C GLY A 506 37.77 -36.22 -29.74
N VAL A 507 36.96 -36.08 -30.79
CA VAL A 507 35.51 -35.96 -30.66
C VAL A 507 34.84 -36.96 -31.59
N SER A 508 34.14 -37.95 -31.07
CA SER A 508 33.29 -38.84 -31.87
C SER A 508 31.90 -38.26 -31.96
N TYR A 509 31.21 -38.46 -33.08
CA TYR A 509 29.93 -37.81 -33.31
C TYR A 509 29.04 -38.62 -34.24
N GLY A 510 27.74 -38.34 -34.19
CA GLY A 510 26.72 -38.90 -35.06
C GLY A 510 25.68 -37.83 -35.38
N LEU A 511 25.24 -37.82 -36.63
CA LEU A 511 24.23 -36.89 -37.14
C LEU A 511 22.95 -37.66 -37.43
N ALA A 512 21.79 -37.09 -37.14
CA ALA A 512 20.49 -37.60 -37.55
C ALA A 512 19.55 -36.44 -37.88
N SER A 513 18.90 -36.51 -39.03
CA SER A 513 18.04 -35.44 -39.52
C SER A 513 16.56 -35.82 -39.45
N SER A 514 15.70 -34.81 -39.37
CA SER A 514 14.22 -34.95 -39.43
C SER A 514 13.69 -35.69 -40.66
N GLU A 515 14.47 -35.82 -41.75
CA GLU A 515 14.08 -36.63 -42.91
C GLU A 515 14.28 -38.14 -42.68
N GLU A 516 15.14 -38.50 -41.74
CA GLU A 516 15.46 -39.90 -41.40
C GLU A 516 14.57 -40.44 -40.28
N CYS A 517 13.89 -39.57 -39.53
CA CYS A 517 13.11 -39.96 -38.37
C CYS A 517 11.81 -39.17 -38.24
N ASN A 518 10.76 -39.87 -37.81
CA ASN A 518 9.42 -39.28 -37.62
C ASN A 518 9.28 -38.47 -36.31
N ASP A 519 10.25 -38.55 -35.39
CA ASP A 519 10.25 -37.88 -34.08
C ASP A 519 11.70 -37.60 -33.65
N TYR A 520 11.90 -36.48 -32.96
CA TYR A 520 13.21 -36.05 -32.46
C TYR A 520 13.81 -37.09 -31.52
N LYS A 521 13.00 -37.83 -30.77
CA LYS A 521 13.47 -38.91 -29.88
C LYS A 521 14.14 -40.04 -30.67
N VAL A 522 13.59 -40.37 -31.83
CA VAL A 522 14.16 -41.37 -32.74
C VAL A 522 15.45 -40.83 -33.36
N CYS A 523 15.48 -39.55 -33.76
CA CYS A 523 16.70 -38.92 -34.26
C CYS A 523 17.80 -38.84 -33.21
N LEU A 524 17.47 -38.49 -31.95
CA LEU A 524 18.44 -38.46 -30.85
C LEU A 524 19.07 -39.85 -30.65
N THR A 525 18.24 -40.90 -30.67
CA THR A 525 18.70 -42.30 -30.55
C THR A 525 19.57 -42.71 -31.74
N LEU A 526 19.19 -42.32 -32.97
CA LEU A 526 19.95 -42.63 -34.17
C LEU A 526 21.31 -41.91 -34.19
N ALA A 527 21.34 -40.64 -33.77
CA ALA A 527 22.57 -39.86 -33.65
C ALA A 527 23.52 -40.47 -32.61
N ASP A 528 23.01 -40.89 -31.45
CA ASP A 528 23.78 -41.59 -30.42
C ASP A 528 24.38 -42.92 -30.95
N GLN A 529 23.58 -43.75 -31.62
CA GLN A 529 24.08 -45.00 -32.23
C GLN A 529 25.19 -44.76 -33.26
N ARG A 530 25.06 -43.73 -34.09
CA ARG A 530 26.09 -43.33 -35.07
C ARG A 530 27.36 -42.83 -34.41
N MET A 531 27.22 -42.00 -33.37
CA MET A 531 28.33 -41.54 -32.53
C MET A 531 29.09 -42.73 -31.92
N TYR A 532 28.37 -43.66 -31.30
CA TYR A 532 28.94 -44.84 -30.67
C TYR A 532 29.70 -45.72 -31.68
N THR A 533 29.14 -45.90 -32.88
CA THR A 533 29.79 -46.64 -33.97
C THR A 533 31.11 -45.98 -34.38
N LEU A 534 31.13 -44.66 -34.56
CA LEU A 534 32.34 -43.91 -34.90
C LEU A 534 33.40 -43.98 -33.78
N LYS A 535 32.96 -43.87 -32.52
CA LYS A 535 33.82 -44.00 -31.33
C LYS A 535 34.55 -45.34 -31.28
N HIS A 536 33.83 -46.43 -31.55
CA HIS A 536 34.43 -47.77 -31.64
C HIS A 536 35.40 -47.93 -32.79
N GLN A 537 35.05 -47.46 -33.99
CA GLN A 537 35.94 -47.52 -35.14
C GLN A 537 37.26 -46.78 -34.88
N ARG A 538 37.20 -45.59 -34.26
CA ARG A 538 38.39 -44.81 -33.90
C ARG A 538 39.21 -45.47 -32.80
N LYS A 539 38.56 -46.05 -31.79
CA LYS A 539 39.24 -46.81 -30.73
C LYS A 539 40.01 -48.00 -31.30
N ASN A 540 39.39 -48.79 -32.18
CA ASN A 540 40.03 -49.94 -32.83
C ASN A 540 41.21 -49.50 -33.70
N LYS A 541 41.06 -48.43 -34.50
CA LYS A 541 42.15 -47.89 -35.33
C LYS A 541 43.36 -47.48 -34.50
N ARG A 542 43.14 -46.86 -33.32
CA ARG A 542 44.22 -46.50 -32.38
C ARG A 542 44.90 -47.73 -31.78
N GLN A 543 44.13 -48.76 -31.39
CA GLN A 543 44.71 -50.00 -30.82
C GLN A 543 45.61 -50.71 -31.82
N VAL A 544 45.20 -50.79 -33.10
CA VAL A 544 46.03 -51.37 -34.17
C VAL A 544 47.30 -50.53 -34.39
N GLN A 545 47.22 -49.20 -34.38
CA GLN A 545 48.40 -48.33 -34.52
C GLN A 545 49.37 -48.46 -33.34
N SER A 546 48.87 -48.64 -32.11
CA SER A 546 49.72 -48.86 -30.93
C SER A 546 50.34 -50.26 -30.84
N GLN A 547 49.84 -51.25 -31.59
CA GLN A 547 50.43 -52.59 -31.69
C GLN A 547 51.50 -52.68 -32.78
N HIS A 548 51.62 -51.65 -33.63
CA HIS A 548 52.56 -51.58 -34.75
C HIS A 548 53.59 -50.44 -34.61
N ALA A 549 53.58 -49.72 -33.49
CA ALA A 549 54.59 -48.74 -33.08
C ALA A 549 55.33 -49.28 -31.86
#